data_AF-A0A1C3P0B4-F1
#
_entry.id   AF-A0A1C3P0B4-F1
#
_cell.length_a   1.000
_cell.length_b   1.000
_cell.length_c   1.000
_cell.angle_alpha   90.00
_cell.angle_beta   90.00
_cell.angle_gamma   90.00
#
_symmetry.space_group_name_H-M   'P 1'
#
loop_
_entity.id
_entity.type
_entity.pdbx_description
1 polymer ?
#
loop_
_entity_poly.entity_id
_entity_poly.type
_entity_poly.pdbx_seq_one_letter_code
_entity_poly.pdbx_strand_id
1 'polypeptide(L)'
;MIIQSVGEVIDLYTSGLRVVISVPDGERMARRTTNARLGILGGISILGTTGIVRPFSTASWRASVEQAVAVAAAQGLRTVVLATGGRTESAAIRLLPALPEVCFVEVGDFTGAALRRAVEVGMTDVVFVGMAGKLTKLAAGILMTHYTRSKVSPDLLAGITTDAGGGPDLVAAVATANTARHTYELWDCAGLLRTAGDLLCARVAEVLARFTDGRLRARVAMVDFTGTSCVAATEPAWVGLCA
;
A
#
# COMPACT_ATOMS: atom_id res chain seq x y z
N MET A 1 14.55 -13.21 -28.13
CA MET A 1 13.25 -13.19 -28.85
C MET A 1 13.33 -12.34 -30.12
N ILE A 2 13.46 -11.01 -30.06
CA ILE A 2 13.45 -10.16 -31.27
C ILE A 2 14.46 -10.61 -32.35
N ILE A 3 15.75 -10.76 -31.99
CA ILE A 3 16.80 -11.19 -32.94
C ILE A 3 16.48 -12.57 -33.53
N GLN A 4 16.00 -13.48 -32.70
CA GLN A 4 15.62 -14.84 -33.13
C GLN A 4 14.48 -14.81 -34.14
N SER A 5 13.40 -14.07 -33.86
CA SER A 5 12.26 -13.93 -34.78
C SER A 5 12.64 -13.25 -36.09
N VAL A 6 13.61 -12.34 -36.07
CA VAL A 6 14.18 -11.78 -37.30
C VAL A 6 14.94 -12.87 -38.07
N GLY A 7 15.78 -13.66 -37.40
CA GLY A 7 16.52 -14.77 -38.04
C GLY A 7 15.65 -15.90 -38.58
N GLU A 8 14.40 -16.02 -38.13
CA GLU A 8 13.43 -16.97 -38.68
C GLU A 8 12.89 -16.55 -40.07
N VAL A 9 12.98 -15.26 -40.42
CA VAL A 9 12.46 -14.72 -41.69
C VAL A 9 13.56 -14.29 -42.68
N ILE A 10 14.80 -14.15 -42.23
CA ILE A 10 15.95 -13.80 -43.08
C ILE A 10 17.22 -14.55 -42.61
N ASP A 11 18.03 -15.00 -43.56
CA ASP A 11 19.35 -15.56 -43.25
C ASP A 11 20.36 -14.45 -42.96
N LEU A 12 20.60 -14.21 -41.67
CA LEU A 12 21.50 -13.18 -41.19
C LEU A 12 22.99 -13.47 -41.46
N TYR A 13 23.36 -14.68 -41.90
CA TYR A 13 24.73 -15.01 -42.30
C TYR A 13 25.06 -14.52 -43.71
N THR A 14 24.04 -14.39 -44.57
CA THR A 14 24.20 -14.00 -45.97
C THR A 14 23.71 -12.59 -46.26
N SER A 15 22.86 -12.00 -45.40
CA SER A 15 22.34 -10.64 -45.55
C SER A 15 22.24 -9.90 -44.21
N GLY A 16 22.86 -8.71 -44.14
CA GLY A 16 22.71 -7.81 -42.99
C GLY A 16 21.38 -7.07 -43.01
N LEU A 17 20.79 -6.83 -41.83
CA LEU A 17 19.53 -6.11 -41.68
C LEU A 17 19.61 -5.05 -40.57
N ARG A 18 18.97 -3.89 -40.79
CA ARG A 18 18.74 -2.88 -39.74
C ARG A 18 17.25 -2.84 -39.41
N VAL A 19 16.91 -3.15 -38.16
CA VAL A 19 15.53 -3.14 -37.67
C VAL A 19 15.36 -1.99 -36.67
N VAL A 20 14.30 -1.20 -36.86
CA VAL A 20 13.86 -0.18 -35.89
C VAL A 20 12.55 -0.64 -35.30
N ILE A 21 12.53 -0.89 -33.99
CA ILE A 21 11.32 -1.22 -33.26
C ILE A 21 10.82 0.07 -32.62
N SER A 22 9.61 0.46 -32.98
CA SER A 22 8.94 1.62 -32.41
C SER A 22 7.61 1.21 -31.81
N VAL A 23 7.22 1.95 -30.77
CA VAL A 23 5.88 1.86 -30.21
C VAL A 23 5.23 3.22 -30.48
N PRO A 24 4.37 3.32 -31.50
CA PRO A 24 3.57 4.53 -31.72
C PRO A 24 2.84 4.89 -30.42
N ASP A 25 2.83 6.18 -30.06
CA ASP A 25 2.29 6.69 -28.79
C ASP A 25 2.95 6.12 -27.51
N GLY A 26 4.13 5.49 -27.60
CA GLY A 26 4.83 4.88 -26.47
C GLY A 26 5.02 5.86 -25.31
N GLU A 27 5.40 7.10 -25.60
CA GLU A 27 5.57 8.13 -24.57
C GLU A 27 4.24 8.48 -23.86
N ARG A 28 3.14 8.61 -24.62
CA ARG A 28 1.80 8.87 -24.07
C ARG A 28 1.32 7.71 -23.20
N MET A 29 1.56 6.46 -23.65
CA MET A 29 1.21 5.26 -22.90
C MET A 29 2.04 5.10 -21.63
N ALA A 30 3.32 5.45 -21.66
CA ALA A 30 4.22 5.37 -20.51
C ALA A 30 3.72 6.17 -19.30
N ARG A 31 3.01 7.29 -19.54
CA ARG A 31 2.38 8.11 -18.48
C ARG A 31 1.32 7.36 -17.66
N ARG A 32 0.79 6.25 -18.19
CA ARG A 32 -0.18 5.38 -17.51
C ARG A 32 0.46 4.13 -16.90
N THR A 33 1.78 4.07 -16.86
CA THR A 33 2.55 2.97 -16.29
C THR A 33 3.33 3.43 -15.06
N THR A 34 3.91 2.49 -14.33
CA THR A 34 4.82 2.78 -13.21
C THR A 34 6.27 3.04 -13.67
N ASN A 35 6.54 3.09 -14.98
CA ASN A 35 7.88 3.23 -15.54
C ASN A 35 8.64 4.47 -15.05
N ALA A 36 7.94 5.60 -14.92
CA ALA A 36 8.56 6.84 -14.44
C ALA A 36 9.14 6.68 -13.01
N ARG A 37 8.46 5.91 -12.15
CA ARG A 37 8.93 5.59 -10.79
C ARG A 37 10.20 4.72 -10.81
N LEU A 38 10.44 3.98 -11.89
CA LEU A 38 11.64 3.18 -12.12
C LEU A 38 12.75 3.96 -12.84
N GLY A 39 12.55 5.26 -13.13
CA GLY A 39 13.50 6.08 -13.90
C GLY A 39 13.44 5.87 -15.42
N ILE A 40 12.42 5.16 -15.92
CA ILE A 40 12.24 4.93 -17.35
C ILE A 40 11.34 6.03 -17.91
N LEU A 41 11.95 6.95 -18.67
CA LEU A 41 11.31 8.14 -19.24
C LEU A 41 11.28 8.07 -20.77
N GLY A 42 10.36 8.80 -21.40
CA GLY A 42 10.31 8.95 -22.87
C GLY A 42 9.70 7.78 -23.64
N GLY A 43 9.20 6.73 -22.98
CA GLY A 43 8.59 5.60 -23.67
C GLY A 43 8.15 4.45 -22.76
N ILE A 44 7.44 3.48 -23.34
CA ILE A 44 7.13 2.22 -22.64
C ILE A 44 8.32 1.28 -22.66
N SER A 45 8.35 0.37 -21.70
CA SER A 45 9.33 -0.71 -21.68
C SER A 45 8.84 -1.87 -22.57
N ILE A 46 9.72 -2.41 -23.40
CA ILE A 46 9.49 -3.65 -24.15
C ILE A 46 10.17 -4.79 -23.39
N LEU A 47 9.37 -5.61 -22.71
CA LEU A 47 9.83 -6.71 -21.87
C LEU A 47 8.97 -7.96 -22.05
N GLY A 48 9.58 -9.12 -21.80
CA GLY A 48 8.93 -10.42 -21.87
C GLY A 48 9.97 -11.51 -22.07
N THR A 49 10.03 -12.46 -21.13
CA THR A 49 10.96 -13.60 -21.21
C THR A 49 10.35 -14.78 -21.95
N THR A 50 9.02 -14.92 -21.89
CA THR A 50 8.29 -16.07 -22.46
C THR A 50 7.39 -15.72 -23.64
N GLY A 51 7.20 -14.43 -23.94
CA GLY A 51 6.25 -13.97 -24.96
C GLY A 51 4.76 -14.13 -24.61
N ILE A 52 4.43 -14.64 -23.41
CA ILE A 52 3.05 -14.86 -22.97
C ILE A 52 2.66 -13.82 -21.91
N VAL A 53 1.60 -13.06 -22.16
CA VAL A 53 0.98 -12.19 -21.15
C VAL A 53 0.07 -13.03 -20.26
N ARG A 54 0.47 -13.27 -19.02
CA ARG A 54 -0.42 -13.88 -18.02
C ARG A 54 -1.27 -12.77 -17.37
N PRO A 55 -2.62 -12.88 -17.37
CA PRO A 55 -3.46 -11.94 -16.64
C PRO A 55 -3.07 -11.91 -15.15
N PHE A 56 -3.24 -10.75 -14.51
CA PHE A 56 -2.82 -10.55 -13.12
C PHE A 56 -3.47 -11.60 -12.21
N SER A 57 -2.68 -12.58 -11.79
CA SER A 57 -3.05 -13.48 -10.70
C SER A 57 -2.78 -12.80 -9.36
N THR A 58 -3.40 -13.29 -8.29
CA THR A 58 -3.04 -12.96 -6.90
C THR A 58 -1.52 -13.07 -6.66
N ALA A 59 -0.86 -14.06 -7.26
CA ALA A 59 0.59 -14.23 -7.17
C ALA A 59 1.36 -13.13 -7.93
N SER A 60 0.88 -12.71 -9.10
CA SER A 60 1.48 -11.63 -9.89
C SER A 60 1.39 -10.29 -9.16
N TRP A 61 0.26 -10.00 -8.49
CA TRP A 61 0.13 -8.78 -7.68
C TRP A 61 1.04 -8.81 -6.45
N ARG A 62 1.14 -9.96 -5.78
CA ARG A 62 2.09 -10.12 -4.68
C ARG A 62 3.53 -9.83 -5.14
N ALA A 63 3.94 -10.39 -6.26
CA ALA A 63 5.26 -10.18 -6.82
C ALA A 63 5.51 -8.71 -7.18
N SER A 64 4.51 -7.99 -7.72
CA SER A 64 4.67 -6.56 -8.01
C SER A 64 4.83 -5.71 -6.75
N VAL A 65 4.13 -6.07 -5.66
CA VAL A 65 4.32 -5.40 -4.35
C VAL A 65 5.72 -5.67 -3.82
N GLU A 66 6.18 -6.92 -3.80
CA GLU A 66 7.53 -7.27 -3.34
C GLU A 66 8.62 -6.59 -4.21
N GLN A 67 8.40 -6.49 -5.51
CA GLN A 67 9.31 -5.79 -6.42
C GLN A 67 9.35 -4.28 -6.15
N ALA A 68 8.21 -3.62 -5.93
CA ALA A 68 8.18 -2.19 -5.65
C ALA A 68 8.99 -1.84 -4.38
N VAL A 69 8.85 -2.64 -3.33
CA VAL A 69 9.66 -2.51 -2.09
C VAL A 69 11.15 -2.68 -2.38
N ALA A 70 11.52 -3.68 -3.19
CA ALA A 70 12.91 -3.94 -3.54
C ALA A 70 13.53 -2.80 -4.37
N VAL A 71 12.76 -2.18 -5.27
CA VAL A 71 13.22 -1.03 -6.06
C VAL A 71 13.50 0.16 -5.16
N ALA A 72 12.61 0.48 -4.21
CA ALA A 72 12.85 1.56 -3.25
C ALA A 72 14.17 1.34 -2.48
N ALA A 73 14.41 0.12 -1.99
CA ALA A 73 15.65 -0.22 -1.29
C ALA A 73 16.89 -0.10 -2.19
N ALA A 74 16.78 -0.56 -3.44
CA ALA A 74 17.87 -0.48 -4.41
C ALA A 74 18.25 0.98 -4.77
N GLN A 75 17.33 1.92 -4.58
CA GLN A 75 17.61 3.37 -4.69
C GLN A 75 18.21 3.99 -3.41
N GLY A 76 18.58 3.17 -2.42
CA GLY A 76 19.20 3.62 -1.16
C GLY A 76 18.23 4.15 -0.12
N LEU A 77 16.92 4.00 -0.36
CA LEU A 77 15.88 4.42 0.58
C LEU A 77 15.72 3.39 1.69
N ARG A 78 15.37 3.85 2.89
CA ARG A 78 15.18 3.00 4.08
C ARG A 78 13.75 3.00 4.62
N THR A 79 12.90 3.83 4.02
CA THR A 79 11.49 3.98 4.37
C THR A 79 10.63 3.47 3.22
N VAL A 80 9.62 2.65 3.54
CA VAL A 80 8.56 2.30 2.60
C VAL A 80 7.21 2.74 3.13
N VAL A 81 6.37 3.28 2.25
CA VAL A 81 5.01 3.74 2.56
C VAL A 81 4.02 2.79 1.91
N LEU A 82 3.26 2.06 2.71
CA LEU A 82 2.30 1.08 2.27
C LEU A 82 0.90 1.68 2.31
N ALA A 83 0.23 1.72 1.15
CA ALA A 83 -1.12 2.22 1.01
C ALA A 83 -2.08 1.12 0.57
N THR A 84 -3.30 1.13 1.07
CA THR A 84 -4.30 0.08 0.78
C THR A 84 -4.92 0.13 -0.62
N GLY A 85 -4.74 1.25 -1.33
CA GLY A 85 -5.33 1.54 -2.64
C GLY A 85 -4.97 2.97 -3.10
N GLY A 86 -5.26 3.31 -4.36
CA GLY A 86 -4.85 4.59 -4.95
C GLY A 86 -5.29 5.86 -4.20
N ARG A 87 -6.46 5.85 -3.54
CA ARG A 87 -6.91 6.97 -2.68
C ARG A 87 -5.99 7.15 -1.48
N THR A 88 -5.66 6.06 -0.79
CA THR A 88 -4.72 6.10 0.35
C THR A 88 -3.29 6.35 -0.11
N GLU A 89 -2.90 5.94 -1.32
CA GLU A 89 -1.58 6.26 -1.89
C GLU A 89 -1.47 7.77 -2.15
N SER A 90 -2.48 8.35 -2.82
CA SER A 90 -2.54 9.79 -3.06
C SER A 90 -2.49 10.59 -1.76
N ALA A 91 -3.21 10.15 -0.73
CA ALA A 91 -3.16 10.74 0.60
C ALA A 91 -1.77 10.60 1.23
N ALA A 92 -1.15 9.43 1.12
CA ALA A 92 0.18 9.19 1.66
C ALA A 92 1.24 10.10 1.02
N ILE A 93 1.17 10.30 -0.30
CA ILE A 93 2.07 11.20 -1.04
C ILE A 93 1.94 12.64 -0.52
N ARG A 94 0.70 13.13 -0.32
CA ARG A 94 0.48 14.47 0.25
C ARG A 94 0.93 14.57 1.71
N LEU A 95 0.80 13.50 2.47
CA LEU A 95 1.18 13.45 3.88
C LEU A 95 2.71 13.45 4.07
N LEU A 96 3.45 12.86 3.13
CA LEU A 96 4.90 12.67 3.20
C LEU A 96 5.61 13.21 1.94
N PRO A 97 5.47 14.52 1.63
CA PRO A 97 5.96 15.09 0.36
C PRO A 97 7.48 15.10 0.22
N ALA A 98 8.21 14.93 1.33
CA ALA A 98 9.67 14.82 1.33
C ALA A 98 10.19 13.45 0.85
N LEU A 99 9.32 12.44 0.78
CA LEU A 99 9.71 11.11 0.30
C LEU A 99 9.55 11.02 -1.23
N PRO A 100 10.50 10.40 -1.94
CA PRO A 100 10.35 10.11 -3.36
C PRO A 100 9.15 9.20 -3.66
N GLU A 101 8.53 9.36 -4.83
CA GLU A 101 7.36 8.56 -5.25
C GLU A 101 7.59 7.03 -5.21
N VAL A 102 8.83 6.59 -5.41
CA VAL A 102 9.20 5.17 -5.36
C VAL A 102 9.00 4.54 -3.97
N CYS A 103 8.95 5.34 -2.90
CA CYS A 103 8.65 4.88 -1.54
C CYS A 103 7.21 4.40 -1.39
N PHE A 104 6.29 4.85 -2.26
CA PHE A 104 4.86 4.63 -2.10
C PHE A 104 4.42 3.40 -2.89
N VAL A 105 3.87 2.42 -2.16
CA VAL A 105 3.49 1.11 -2.68
C VAL A 105 2.04 0.82 -2.34
N GLU A 106 1.21 0.64 -3.37
CA GLU A 106 -0.15 0.12 -3.21
C GLU A 106 -0.10 -1.39 -2.89
N VAL A 107 -0.37 -1.76 -1.65
CA VAL A 107 -0.26 -3.15 -1.18
C VAL A 107 -1.53 -3.96 -1.38
N GLY A 108 -2.70 -3.31 -1.49
CA GLY A 108 -4.00 -3.99 -1.56
C GLY A 108 -4.24 -4.95 -0.39
N ASP A 109 -4.03 -6.25 -0.64
CA ASP A 109 -4.15 -7.31 0.36
C ASP A 109 -2.84 -7.92 0.87
N PHE A 110 -1.70 -7.44 0.38
CA PHE A 110 -0.40 -8.09 0.52
C PHE A 110 0.54 -7.38 1.51
N THR A 111 0.00 -6.77 2.56
CA THR A 111 0.77 -6.11 3.62
C THR A 111 1.86 -7.01 4.19
N GLY A 112 1.54 -8.25 4.55
CA GLY A 112 2.53 -9.20 5.09
C GLY A 112 3.63 -9.59 4.09
N ALA A 113 3.37 -9.55 2.79
CA ALA A 113 4.40 -9.78 1.77
C ALA A 113 5.33 -8.56 1.65
N ALA A 114 4.75 -7.35 1.62
CA ALA A 114 5.50 -6.10 1.60
C ALA A 114 6.43 -5.97 2.81
N LEU A 115 5.93 -6.26 4.02
CA LEU A 115 6.72 -6.19 5.26
C LEU A 115 7.87 -7.19 5.29
N ARG A 116 7.62 -8.46 4.93
CA ARG A 116 8.69 -9.48 4.83
C ARG A 116 9.76 -9.03 3.86
N ARG A 117 9.33 -8.53 2.69
CA ARG A 117 10.26 -8.06 1.68
C ARG A 117 11.05 -6.84 2.15
N ALA A 118 10.41 -5.89 2.83
CA ALA A 118 11.06 -4.70 3.39
C ALA A 118 12.16 -5.07 4.38
N VAL A 119 11.91 -6.05 5.25
CA VAL A 119 12.91 -6.62 6.15
C VAL A 119 14.05 -7.29 5.39
N GLU A 120 13.75 -8.14 4.41
CA GLU A 120 14.76 -8.84 3.59
C GLU A 120 15.71 -7.88 2.87
N VAL A 121 15.22 -6.74 2.40
CA VAL A 121 16.00 -5.74 1.67
C VAL A 121 16.59 -4.64 2.57
N GLY A 122 16.49 -4.79 3.90
CA GLY A 122 17.17 -3.92 4.87
C GLY A 122 16.51 -2.54 5.09
N MET A 123 15.21 -2.41 4.81
CA MET A 123 14.44 -1.24 5.25
C MET A 123 14.42 -1.15 6.79
N THR A 124 14.28 0.06 7.32
CA THR A 124 14.21 0.32 8.77
C THR A 124 12.88 0.93 9.19
N ASP A 125 12.16 1.55 8.26
CA ASP A 125 10.96 2.32 8.55
C ASP A 125 9.82 1.89 7.63
N VAL A 126 8.63 1.72 8.21
CA VAL A 126 7.40 1.51 7.45
C VAL A 126 6.34 2.50 7.91
N VAL A 127 5.72 3.16 6.94
CA VAL A 127 4.50 3.95 7.18
C VAL A 127 3.33 3.23 6.53
N PHE A 128 2.28 2.94 7.29
CA PHE A 128 1.06 2.35 6.76
C PHE A 128 -0.05 3.40 6.70
N VAL A 129 -0.58 3.67 5.52
CA VAL A 129 -1.67 4.62 5.31
C VAL A 129 -2.92 3.87 4.87
N GLY A 130 -3.96 3.91 5.69
CA GLY A 130 -5.17 3.11 5.50
C GLY A 130 -6.44 3.82 5.94
N MET A 131 -7.57 3.24 5.58
CA MET A 131 -8.88 3.62 6.11
C MET A 131 -9.28 2.67 7.24
N ALA A 132 -10.22 3.10 8.09
CA ALA A 132 -10.68 2.38 9.28
C ALA A 132 -10.84 0.86 9.07
N GLY A 133 -11.53 0.42 8.01
CA GLY A 133 -11.76 -1.01 7.78
C GLY A 133 -10.50 -1.86 7.58
N LYS A 134 -9.47 -1.35 6.90
CA LYS A 134 -8.21 -2.07 6.73
C LYS A 134 -7.38 -2.03 8.02
N LEU A 135 -7.37 -0.88 8.70
CA LEU A 135 -6.68 -0.74 9.98
C LEU A 135 -7.27 -1.65 11.05
N THR A 136 -8.60 -1.77 11.17
CA THR A 136 -9.21 -2.70 12.13
C THR A 136 -8.80 -4.16 11.89
N LYS A 137 -8.69 -4.59 10.63
CA LYS A 137 -8.23 -5.95 10.31
C LYS A 137 -6.78 -6.17 10.70
N LEU A 138 -5.92 -5.19 10.43
CA LEU A 138 -4.52 -5.24 10.85
C LEU A 138 -4.38 -5.22 12.37
N ALA A 139 -5.15 -4.39 13.06
CA ALA A 139 -5.17 -4.33 14.53
C ALA A 139 -5.58 -5.68 15.15
N ALA A 140 -6.43 -6.45 14.48
CA ALA A 140 -6.80 -7.82 14.85
C ALA A 140 -5.73 -8.87 14.49
N GLY A 141 -4.56 -8.48 13.95
CA GLY A 141 -3.48 -9.38 13.59
C GLY A 141 -3.58 -10.02 12.19
N ILE A 142 -4.54 -9.60 11.36
CA ILE A 142 -4.80 -10.21 10.05
C ILE A 142 -3.97 -9.51 8.96
N LEU A 143 -2.81 -10.07 8.63
CA LEU A 143 -1.81 -9.46 7.73
C LEU A 143 -1.88 -9.94 6.27
N MET A 144 -2.63 -11.01 5.98
CA MET A 144 -3.07 -11.36 4.63
C MET A 144 -4.57 -11.07 4.53
N THR A 145 -4.96 -10.04 3.78
CA THR A 145 -6.38 -9.64 3.73
C THR A 145 -7.17 -10.29 2.60
N HIS A 146 -6.59 -11.30 1.92
CA HIS A 146 -7.21 -12.07 0.83
C HIS A 146 -8.33 -13.04 1.28
N TYR A 147 -8.87 -12.89 2.50
CA TYR A 147 -9.97 -13.72 2.98
C TYR A 147 -11.24 -12.87 3.12
N THR A 148 -12.16 -13.13 2.20
CA THR A 148 -13.54 -12.64 2.07
C THR A 148 -14.44 -12.91 3.30
N ARG A 149 -13.89 -13.35 4.45
CA ARG A 149 -14.65 -13.65 5.67
C ARG A 149 -14.08 -13.06 6.97
N SER A 150 -13.00 -12.28 6.92
CA SER A 150 -12.54 -11.55 8.12
C SER A 150 -13.51 -10.40 8.40
N LYS A 151 -14.52 -10.67 9.24
CA LYS A 151 -15.39 -9.64 9.80
C LYS A 151 -14.56 -8.69 10.64
N VAL A 152 -14.95 -7.41 10.62
CA VAL A 152 -14.46 -6.41 11.58
C VAL A 152 -14.71 -6.99 12.98
N SER A 153 -13.70 -6.99 13.86
CA SER A 153 -13.84 -7.49 15.23
C SER A 153 -14.55 -6.41 16.06
N PRO A 154 -15.83 -6.59 16.44
CA PRO A 154 -16.56 -5.57 17.19
C PRO A 154 -15.98 -5.42 18.60
N ASP A 155 -15.54 -6.52 19.21
CA ASP A 155 -14.91 -6.52 20.54
C ASP A 155 -13.63 -5.69 20.58
N LEU A 156 -12.79 -5.79 19.54
CA LEU A 156 -11.58 -4.98 19.43
C LEU A 156 -11.91 -3.48 19.35
N LEU A 157 -12.92 -3.13 18.55
CA LEU A 157 -13.37 -1.75 18.39
C LEU A 157 -14.07 -1.22 19.65
N ALA A 158 -14.85 -2.05 20.33
CA ALA A 158 -15.48 -1.72 21.60
C ALA A 158 -14.42 -1.44 22.68
N GLY A 159 -13.37 -2.28 22.77
CA GLY A 159 -12.24 -2.04 23.66
C GLY A 159 -11.53 -0.71 23.37
N ILE A 160 -11.20 -0.44 22.10
CA ILE A 160 -10.64 0.86 21.68
C ILE A 160 -11.56 2.02 22.05
N THR A 161 -12.88 1.84 21.93
CA THR A 161 -13.88 2.86 22.28
C THR A 161 -13.88 3.15 23.77
N THR A 162 -13.79 2.11 24.61
CA THR A 162 -13.66 2.26 26.06
C THR A 162 -12.37 2.99 26.42
N ASP A 163 -11.24 2.58 25.84
CA ASP A 163 -9.92 3.19 26.09
C ASP A 163 -9.88 4.66 25.62
N ALA A 164 -10.65 5.01 24.60
CA ALA A 164 -10.81 6.38 24.11
C ALA A 164 -11.71 7.27 25.01
N GLY A 165 -12.29 6.72 26.08
CA GLY A 165 -13.21 7.44 26.97
C GLY A 165 -14.69 7.39 26.55
N GLY A 166 -15.05 6.47 25.66
CA GLY A 166 -16.45 6.25 25.26
C GLY A 166 -17.31 5.71 26.40
N GLY A 167 -18.48 6.32 26.60
CA GLY A 167 -19.46 5.87 27.58
C GLY A 167 -20.07 4.49 27.23
N PRO A 168 -20.75 3.83 28.19
CA PRO A 168 -21.27 2.47 28.02
C PRO A 168 -22.22 2.33 26.83
N ASP A 169 -23.05 3.34 26.55
CA ASP A 169 -23.97 3.33 25.43
C ASP A 169 -23.25 3.33 24.07
N LEU A 170 -22.18 4.14 23.95
CA LEU A 170 -21.36 4.19 22.75
C LEU A 170 -20.60 2.87 22.54
N VAL A 171 -20.05 2.30 23.61
CA VAL A 171 -19.35 1.01 23.57
C VAL A 171 -20.31 -0.10 23.11
N ALA A 172 -21.53 -0.14 23.64
CA ALA A 172 -22.57 -1.08 23.22
C ALA A 172 -22.99 -0.88 21.75
N ALA A 173 -23.13 0.37 21.31
CA ALA A 173 -23.40 0.69 19.91
C ALA A 173 -22.27 0.21 18.99
N VAL A 174 -21.01 0.43 19.36
CA VAL A 174 -19.85 -0.03 18.59
C VAL A 174 -19.76 -1.57 18.56
N ALA A 175 -20.06 -2.25 19.66
CA ALA A 175 -20.06 -3.72 19.73
C ALA A 175 -21.09 -4.36 18.79
N THR A 176 -22.14 -3.64 18.41
CA THR A 176 -23.16 -4.10 17.44
C THR A 176 -22.92 -3.56 16.02
N ALA A 177 -21.86 -2.76 15.81
CA ALA A 177 -21.56 -2.21 14.50
C ALA A 177 -21.04 -3.29 13.53
N ASN A 178 -21.79 -3.53 12.46
CA ASN A 178 -21.45 -4.53 11.44
C ASN A 178 -20.26 -4.14 10.55
N THR A 179 -19.87 -2.86 10.53
CA THR A 179 -18.79 -2.36 9.67
C THR A 179 -17.92 -1.37 10.42
N ALA A 180 -16.63 -1.32 10.05
CA ALA A 180 -15.70 -0.34 10.58
C ALA A 180 -16.08 1.09 10.19
N ARG A 181 -16.84 1.27 9.10
CA ARG A 181 -17.42 2.57 8.73
C ARG A 181 -18.46 3.02 9.76
N HIS A 182 -19.35 2.13 10.16
CA HIS A 182 -20.35 2.47 11.18
C HIS A 182 -19.67 2.82 12.51
N THR A 183 -18.64 2.08 12.93
CA THR A 183 -17.84 2.46 14.11
C THR A 183 -17.18 3.82 13.97
N TYR A 184 -16.58 4.10 12.80
CA TYR A 184 -15.99 5.39 12.51
C TYR A 184 -17.02 6.52 12.68
N GLU A 185 -18.22 6.35 12.12
CA GLU A 185 -19.31 7.32 12.20
C GLU A 185 -19.78 7.53 13.65
N LEU A 186 -19.87 6.45 14.44
CA LEU A 186 -20.19 6.52 15.87
C LEU A 186 -19.13 7.30 16.66
N TRP A 187 -17.84 7.06 16.40
CA TRP A 187 -16.76 7.83 17.02
C TRP A 187 -16.81 9.30 16.63
N ASP A 188 -17.12 9.61 15.37
CA ASP A 188 -17.23 10.97 14.87
C ASP A 188 -18.40 11.72 15.52
N CYS A 189 -19.60 11.10 15.55
CA CYS A 189 -20.76 11.65 16.24
C CYS A 189 -20.53 11.88 17.74
N ALA A 190 -19.69 11.07 18.38
CA ALA A 190 -19.33 11.20 19.79
C ALA A 190 -18.16 12.16 20.05
N GLY A 191 -17.54 12.75 19.02
CA GLY A 191 -16.36 13.60 19.16
C GLY A 191 -15.09 12.85 19.58
N LEU A 192 -15.06 11.52 19.42
CA LEU A 192 -13.96 10.63 19.83
C LEU A 192 -13.14 10.11 18.64
N LEU A 193 -13.47 10.48 17.40
CA LEU A 193 -12.82 9.96 16.19
C LEU A 193 -11.30 10.06 16.24
N ARG A 194 -10.77 11.21 16.69
CA ARG A 194 -9.33 11.41 16.81
C ARG A 194 -8.72 10.44 17.83
N THR A 195 -9.21 10.46 19.06
CA THR A 195 -8.65 9.68 20.17
C THR A 195 -8.75 8.17 19.91
N ALA A 196 -9.93 7.69 19.50
CA ALA A 196 -10.14 6.28 19.17
C ALA A 196 -9.35 5.85 17.92
N GLY A 197 -9.25 6.74 16.92
CA GLY A 197 -8.46 6.51 15.72
C GLY A 197 -6.96 6.42 16.00
N ASP A 198 -6.42 7.26 16.90
CA ASP A 198 -5.01 7.24 17.27
C ASP A 198 -4.66 5.93 18.00
N LEU A 199 -5.54 5.49 18.91
CA LEU A 199 -5.43 4.18 19.57
C LEU A 199 -5.47 3.02 18.56
N LEU A 200 -6.36 3.08 17.57
CA LEU A 200 -6.40 2.10 16.49
C LEU A 200 -5.10 2.11 15.68
N CYS A 201 -4.56 3.28 15.34
CA CYS A 201 -3.29 3.42 14.63
C CYS A 201 -2.12 2.85 15.43
N ALA A 202 -2.05 3.15 16.74
CA ALA A 202 -1.04 2.63 17.64
C ALA A 202 -1.09 1.09 17.70
N ARG A 203 -2.29 0.51 17.85
CA ARG A 203 -2.49 -0.94 17.83
C ARG A 203 -2.02 -1.58 16.52
N VAL A 204 -2.29 -0.95 15.38
CA VAL A 204 -1.77 -1.43 14.09
C VAL A 204 -0.24 -1.37 14.09
N ALA A 205 0.37 -0.26 14.51
CA ALA A 205 1.82 -0.11 14.54
C ALA A 205 2.50 -1.21 15.37
N GLU A 206 1.94 -1.53 16.55
CA GLU A 206 2.39 -2.66 17.39
C GLU A 206 2.35 -4.00 16.65
N VAL A 207 1.25 -4.27 15.92
CA VAL A 207 1.12 -5.51 15.13
C VAL A 207 2.18 -5.57 14.04
N LEU A 208 2.41 -4.48 13.31
CA LEU A 208 3.40 -4.45 12.22
C LEU A 208 4.83 -4.59 12.77
N ALA A 209 5.15 -3.91 13.87
CA ALA A 209 6.43 -4.04 14.56
C ALA A 209 6.66 -5.47 15.05
N ARG A 210 5.67 -6.09 15.69
CA ARG A 210 5.75 -7.48 16.14
C ARG A 210 5.91 -8.45 14.98
N PHE A 211 5.18 -8.27 13.89
CA PHE A 211 5.31 -9.13 12.70
C PHE A 211 6.70 -9.11 12.08
N THR A 212 7.45 -8.04 12.30
CA THR A 212 8.79 -7.83 11.73
C THR A 212 9.89 -8.07 12.76
N ASP A 213 9.55 -8.62 13.94
CA ASP A 213 10.46 -8.81 15.07
C ASP A 213 11.15 -7.51 15.51
N GLY A 214 10.44 -6.38 15.41
CA GLY A 214 10.95 -5.05 15.75
C GLY A 214 11.95 -4.47 14.74
N ARG A 215 12.21 -5.15 13.62
CA ARG A 215 13.18 -4.70 12.59
C ARG A 215 12.70 -3.48 11.81
N LEU A 216 11.39 -3.25 11.75
CA LEU A 216 10.80 -2.07 11.15
C LEU A 216 10.14 -1.19 12.21
N ARG A 217 10.53 0.09 12.26
CA ARG A 217 9.78 1.13 12.98
C ARG A 217 8.50 1.41 12.22
N ALA A 218 7.38 0.96 12.79
CA ALA A 218 6.06 1.13 12.19
C ALA A 218 5.40 2.44 12.65
N ARG A 219 4.89 3.21 11.69
CA ARG A 219 4.01 4.37 11.89
C ARG A 219 2.75 4.19 11.06
N VAL A 220 1.62 4.69 11.53
CA VAL A 220 0.33 4.44 10.91
C VAL A 220 -0.48 5.73 10.84
N ALA A 221 -1.11 5.95 9.69
CA ALA A 221 -2.06 7.04 9.46
C ALA A 221 -3.41 6.47 9.03
N MET A 222 -4.47 6.94 9.68
CA MET A 222 -5.84 6.74 9.26
C MET A 222 -6.32 7.96 8.47
N VAL A 223 -6.81 7.71 7.27
CA VAL A 223 -7.46 8.74 6.44
C VAL A 223 -8.97 8.50 6.36
N ASP A 224 -9.69 9.57 6.08
CA ASP A 224 -11.13 9.54 5.80
C ASP A 224 -11.46 8.70 4.55
N PHE A 225 -12.76 8.48 4.30
CA PHE A 225 -13.21 7.67 3.16
C PHE A 225 -13.03 8.35 1.80
N THR A 226 -12.84 9.67 1.77
CA THR A 226 -12.50 10.43 0.55
C THR A 226 -11.00 10.34 0.24
N GLY A 227 -10.18 9.98 1.23
CA GLY A 227 -8.72 9.98 1.14
C GLY A 227 -8.18 11.41 1.07
N THR A 228 -8.89 12.38 1.65
CA THR A 228 -8.59 13.81 1.61
C THR A 228 -8.17 14.38 2.95
N SER A 229 -8.41 13.70 4.07
CA SER A 229 -7.98 14.14 5.40
C SER A 229 -7.33 13.00 6.16
N CYS A 230 -6.19 13.24 6.80
CA CYS A 230 -5.69 12.36 7.85
C CYS A 230 -6.42 12.69 9.15
N VAL A 231 -7.19 11.74 9.67
CA VAL A 231 -8.11 11.93 10.81
C VAL A 231 -7.53 11.41 12.12
N ALA A 232 -6.56 10.49 12.04
CA ALA A 232 -5.85 9.94 13.18
C ALA A 232 -4.50 9.37 12.73
N ALA A 233 -3.51 9.33 13.61
CA ALA A 233 -2.19 8.79 13.31
C ALA A 233 -1.38 8.49 14.57
N THR A 234 -0.37 7.64 14.42
CA THR A 234 0.68 7.47 15.46
C THR A 234 1.58 8.70 15.61
N GLU A 235 1.62 9.56 14.58
CA GLU A 235 2.38 10.81 14.58
C GLU A 235 1.39 11.98 14.65
N PRO A 236 1.26 12.67 15.80
CA PRO A 236 0.21 13.68 15.99
C PRO A 236 0.21 14.81 14.96
N ALA A 237 1.40 15.14 14.43
CA ALA A 237 1.60 16.18 13.42
C ALA A 237 0.96 15.85 12.05
N TRP A 238 0.60 14.60 11.80
CA TRP A 238 -0.03 14.17 10.54
C TRP A 238 -1.52 14.50 10.46
N VAL A 239 -2.18 14.65 11.60
CA VAL A 239 -3.63 14.79 11.61
C VAL A 239 -4.04 16.22 11.27
N GLY A 240 -5.04 16.36 10.41
CA GLY A 240 -5.43 17.63 9.82
C GLY A 240 -4.55 18.04 8.63
N LEU A 241 -3.41 17.37 8.40
CA LEU A 241 -2.69 17.46 7.14
C LEU A 241 -3.39 16.55 6.13
N CYS A 242 -4.31 17.14 5.38
CA CYS A 242 -4.44 16.92 3.94
C CYS A 242 -5.44 17.98 3.42
N ALA A 243 -4.93 18.87 2.57
CA ALA A 243 -5.67 19.64 1.58
C ALA A 243 -4.83 19.59 0.30
#